data_AF-A0A9X9PSH5-F1
#
_entry.id   AF-A0A9X9PSH5-F1
#
_cell.length_a   1.000
_cell.length_b   1.000
_cell.length_c   1.000
_cell.angle_alpha   90.00
_cell.angle_beta   90.00
_cell.angle_gamma   90.00
#
_symmetry.space_group_name_H-M   'P 1'
#
loop_
_entity.id
_entity.type
_entity.pdbx_description
1 polymer ?
#
loop_
_entity_poly.entity_id
_entity_poly.type
_entity_poly.pdbx_seq_one_letter_code
_entity_poly.pdbx_strand_id
1 'polypeptide(L)'
;MAETSNSNVEASIKSEALSTQQRPQIIGDDSGPQAPYPLRLDGVVVTGFGRGSKELGIPTANLPTDSKTTTTWIATAKSGVYFGWCSIRFPLGHPALDFPSRLPSSRILAPDFQPPKPGFFLSELSQQEGWRLYPMVMSIGYNPFYKNQVRSAEVHVLNGFDKDFYDSPMRVSLLGFIREERDYSNLEELVKDIKIDCEVTARSLSRREWKLAGDKWKKECDWLAGK
;
A
#
# COMPACT_ATOMS: atom_id res chain seq x y z
N MET A 1 -19.71 -27.88 43.59
CA MET A 1 -18.98 -26.62 43.36
C MET A 1 -17.67 -26.95 42.67
N ALA A 2 -17.26 -26.11 41.71
CA ALA A 2 -15.96 -26.09 41.02
C ALA A 2 -15.72 -27.08 39.87
N GLU A 3 -16.30 -26.81 38.68
CA GLU A 3 -15.76 -27.29 37.39
C GLU A 3 -15.79 -26.23 36.26
N THR A 4 -16.28 -25.02 36.52
CA THR A 4 -16.51 -23.99 35.49
C THR A 4 -15.37 -22.97 35.32
N SER A 5 -14.25 -23.12 36.03
CA SER A 5 -13.17 -22.11 36.06
C SER A 5 -11.99 -22.37 35.12
N ASN A 6 -11.77 -23.60 34.65
CA ASN A 6 -10.59 -23.93 33.82
C ASN A 6 -10.76 -23.61 32.33
N SER A 7 -11.98 -23.70 31.79
CA SER A 7 -12.23 -23.47 30.36
C SER A 7 -12.04 -22.01 29.94
N ASN A 8 -12.42 -21.06 30.79
CA ASN A 8 -12.30 -19.63 30.52
C ASN A 8 -10.85 -19.12 30.64
N VAL A 9 -10.05 -19.76 31.50
CA VAL A 9 -8.62 -19.46 31.67
C VAL A 9 -7.83 -20.04 30.49
N GLU A 10 -8.12 -21.28 30.06
CA GLU A 10 -7.52 -21.86 28.86
C GLU A 10 -7.92 -21.14 27.57
N ALA A 11 -9.15 -20.63 27.47
CA ALA A 11 -9.59 -19.80 26.36
C ALA A 11 -8.91 -18.42 26.35
N SER A 12 -8.74 -17.79 27.51
CA SER A 12 -7.99 -16.53 27.63
C SER A 12 -6.52 -16.72 27.29
N ILE A 13 -5.88 -17.78 27.81
CA ILE A 13 -4.48 -18.11 27.53
C ILE A 13 -4.29 -18.49 26.05
N LYS A 14 -5.25 -19.17 25.41
CA LYS A 14 -5.21 -19.42 23.95
C LYS A 14 -5.42 -18.14 23.14
N SER A 15 -6.26 -17.21 23.59
CA SER A 15 -6.45 -15.92 22.92
C SER A 15 -5.23 -14.99 23.07
N GLU A 16 -4.55 -15.02 24.22
CA GLU A 16 -3.28 -14.30 24.43
C GLU A 16 -2.10 -14.98 23.71
N ALA A 17 -2.09 -16.31 23.62
CA ALA A 17 -1.05 -17.07 22.90
C ALA A 17 -1.15 -16.98 21.37
N LEU A 18 -2.33 -16.67 20.81
CA LEU A 18 -2.45 -16.33 19.38
C LEU A 18 -1.98 -14.90 19.04
N SER A 19 -1.74 -14.05 20.04
CA SER A 19 -1.44 -12.62 19.86
C SER A 19 0.03 -12.29 19.58
N THR A 20 0.96 -13.26 19.55
CA THR A 20 2.41 -12.96 19.41
C THR A 20 3.12 -13.76 18.33
N GLN A 21 2.45 -14.12 17.24
CA GLN A 21 3.20 -14.43 16.02
C GLN A 21 3.92 -13.15 15.56
N GLN A 22 5.22 -13.11 15.81
CA GLN A 22 6.09 -12.01 15.40
C GLN A 22 5.94 -11.81 13.90
N ARG A 23 5.44 -10.62 13.51
CA ARG A 23 5.15 -10.31 12.11
C ARG A 23 6.43 -10.42 11.28
N PRO A 24 6.39 -11.04 10.08
CA PRO A 24 7.55 -11.12 9.22
C PRO A 24 8.06 -9.71 8.90
N GLN A 25 9.36 -9.50 9.02
CA GLN A 25 9.99 -8.19 8.78
C GLN A 25 10.28 -7.94 7.28
N ILE A 26 10.20 -8.99 6.46
CA ILE A 26 10.36 -9.02 5.00
C ILE A 26 9.33 -10.00 4.44
N ILE A 27 8.75 -9.71 3.27
CA ILE A 27 7.78 -10.59 2.60
C ILE A 27 8.38 -11.23 1.36
N GLY A 28 8.18 -12.54 1.21
CA GLY A 28 8.53 -13.29 0.00
C GLY A 28 10.02 -13.60 -0.14
N ASP A 29 10.34 -14.50 -1.08
CA ASP A 29 11.68 -15.02 -1.33
C ASP A 29 12.61 -13.99 -2.00
N ASP A 30 13.93 -14.17 -1.85
CA ASP A 30 14.92 -13.27 -2.46
C ASP A 30 14.94 -13.34 -3.99
N SER A 31 14.44 -14.43 -4.59
CA SER A 31 14.28 -14.58 -6.05
C SER A 31 13.24 -13.63 -6.66
N GLY A 32 12.40 -13.00 -5.84
CA GLY A 32 11.41 -12.03 -6.27
C GLY A 32 9.96 -12.46 -5.99
N PRO A 33 9.01 -11.66 -6.49
CA PRO A 33 7.60 -11.99 -6.35
C PRO A 33 7.24 -13.22 -7.18
N GLN A 34 6.36 -14.05 -6.62
CA GLN A 34 5.84 -15.26 -7.24
C GLN A 34 4.39 -15.06 -7.70
N ALA A 35 3.89 -15.94 -8.55
CA ALA A 35 2.49 -15.90 -8.98
C ALA A 35 1.55 -15.82 -7.75
N PRO A 36 0.52 -14.96 -7.78
CA PRO A 36 -0.02 -14.26 -8.96
C PRO A 36 0.58 -12.86 -9.23
N TYR A 37 1.64 -12.47 -8.53
CA TYR A 37 2.25 -11.15 -8.68
C TYR A 37 3.16 -11.07 -9.92
N PRO A 38 3.29 -9.90 -10.56
CA PRO A 38 2.69 -8.61 -10.21
C PRO A 38 1.21 -8.51 -10.56
N LEU A 39 0.41 -7.89 -9.68
CA LEU A 39 -0.99 -7.55 -9.94
C LEU A 39 -1.12 -6.06 -10.22
N ARG A 40 -1.73 -5.71 -11.36
CA ARG A 40 -1.88 -4.32 -11.80
C ARG A 40 -3.30 -3.82 -11.53
N LEU A 41 -3.40 -2.56 -11.14
CA LEU A 41 -4.65 -1.80 -11.06
C LEU A 41 -4.33 -0.34 -11.45
N ASP A 42 -5.28 0.34 -12.07
CA ASP A 42 -5.18 1.75 -12.40
C ASP A 42 -6.50 2.45 -12.17
N GLY A 43 -6.45 3.77 -12.02
CA GLY A 43 -7.64 4.58 -11.90
C GLY A 43 -7.31 6.04 -11.61
N VAL A 44 -8.37 6.84 -11.58
CA VAL A 44 -8.29 8.23 -11.14
C VAL A 44 -8.46 8.25 -9.63
N VAL A 45 -7.58 8.98 -8.93
CA VAL A 45 -7.65 9.10 -7.47
C VAL A 45 -8.92 9.87 -7.08
N VAL A 46 -9.80 9.23 -6.31
CA VAL A 46 -11.04 9.83 -5.82
C VAL A 46 -10.99 10.14 -4.33
N THR A 47 -11.84 11.05 -3.88
CA THR A 47 -12.10 11.26 -2.45
C THR A 47 -12.74 10.03 -1.84
N GLY A 48 -12.14 9.54 -0.75
CA GLY A 48 -12.75 8.53 0.11
C GLY A 48 -13.81 9.11 1.04
N PHE A 49 -14.30 8.29 1.96
CA PHE A 49 -15.42 8.63 2.87
C PHE A 49 -14.99 9.36 4.15
N GLY A 50 -13.86 10.10 4.10
CA GLY A 50 -13.46 11.00 5.18
C GLY A 50 -13.21 10.35 6.55
N ARG A 51 -12.70 9.11 6.60
CA ARG A 51 -12.45 8.35 7.86
C ARG A 51 -11.27 8.86 8.70
N GLY A 52 -10.89 10.13 8.56
CA GLY A 52 -9.83 10.74 9.36
C GLY A 52 -8.39 10.32 9.00
N SER A 53 -8.15 9.45 8.00
CA SER A 53 -6.79 9.00 7.64
C SER A 53 -5.79 10.15 7.40
N LYS A 54 -6.27 11.27 6.86
CA LYS A 54 -5.50 12.52 6.71
C LYS A 54 -5.17 13.19 8.04
N GLU A 55 -6.11 13.22 8.98
CA GLU A 55 -5.90 13.75 10.35
C GLU A 55 -4.96 12.85 11.16
N LEU A 56 -4.96 11.55 10.87
CA LEU A 56 -4.03 10.56 11.41
C LEU A 56 -2.61 10.65 10.81
N GLY A 57 -2.42 11.50 9.79
CA GLY A 57 -1.16 11.62 9.07
C GLY A 57 -0.82 10.41 8.21
N ILE A 58 -1.82 9.65 7.78
CA ILE A 58 -1.71 8.48 6.89
C ILE A 58 -2.67 8.67 5.70
N PRO A 59 -2.45 9.69 4.85
CA PRO A 59 -3.36 9.95 3.74
C PRO A 59 -3.41 8.73 2.80
N THR A 60 -4.62 8.34 2.40
CA THR A 60 -4.85 7.25 1.44
C THR A 60 -5.51 7.79 0.17
N ALA A 61 -5.01 7.35 -0.98
CA ALA A 61 -5.61 7.58 -2.28
C ALA A 61 -6.57 6.42 -2.59
N ASN A 62 -7.84 6.74 -2.87
CA ASN A 62 -8.84 5.72 -3.19
C ASN A 62 -8.83 5.48 -4.69
N LEU A 63 -8.78 4.22 -5.12
CA LEU A 63 -8.88 3.83 -6.52
C LEU A 63 -10.22 3.12 -6.80
N PRO A 64 -10.83 3.35 -7.98
CA PRO A 64 -12.04 2.64 -8.37
C PRO A 64 -11.75 1.15 -8.53
N THR A 65 -12.63 0.32 -7.96
CA THR A 65 -12.53 -1.15 -8.04
C THR A 65 -13.45 -1.74 -9.10
N ASP A 66 -14.35 -0.94 -9.65
CA ASP A 66 -15.34 -1.26 -10.69
C ASP A 66 -14.90 -0.81 -12.09
N SER A 67 -13.72 -0.19 -12.20
CA SER A 67 -13.22 0.37 -13.45
C SER A 67 -13.17 -0.69 -14.55
N LYS A 68 -13.54 -0.29 -15.77
CA LYS A 68 -13.59 -1.10 -17.00
C LYS A 68 -12.22 -1.60 -17.48
N THR A 69 -11.18 -1.51 -16.66
CA THR A 69 -9.87 -2.13 -16.90
C THR A 69 -9.90 -3.57 -16.38
N THR A 70 -9.03 -4.42 -16.92
CA THR A 70 -9.03 -5.91 -16.88
C THR A 70 -8.81 -6.54 -15.49
N THR A 71 -9.32 -5.92 -14.43
CA THR A 71 -8.96 -6.22 -13.04
C THR A 71 -10.01 -7.16 -12.40
N THR A 72 -10.22 -8.34 -12.98
CA THR A 72 -11.10 -9.36 -12.37
C THR A 72 -10.56 -9.87 -11.04
N TRP A 73 -9.25 -9.79 -10.84
CA TRP A 73 -8.58 -10.31 -9.65
C TRP A 73 -8.99 -9.58 -8.37
N ILE A 74 -9.35 -8.29 -8.42
CA ILE A 74 -9.66 -7.53 -7.20
C ILE A 74 -10.97 -7.98 -6.55
N ALA A 75 -11.92 -8.46 -7.35
CA ALA A 75 -13.18 -9.00 -6.86
C ALA A 75 -12.94 -10.21 -5.93
N THR A 76 -11.95 -11.05 -6.27
CA THR A 76 -11.61 -12.28 -5.55
C THR A 76 -10.34 -12.17 -4.70
N ALA A 77 -9.71 -11.00 -4.65
CA ALA A 77 -8.51 -10.77 -3.86
C ALA A 77 -8.75 -11.05 -2.38
N LYS A 78 -7.71 -11.53 -1.68
CA LYS A 78 -7.78 -11.64 -0.23
C LYS A 78 -7.87 -10.24 0.39
N SER A 79 -8.76 -10.03 1.34
CA SER A 79 -8.78 -8.75 2.06
C SER A 79 -7.54 -8.63 2.95
N GLY A 80 -6.91 -7.45 2.95
CA GLY A 80 -5.73 -7.16 3.75
C GLY A 80 -4.82 -6.13 3.11
N VAL A 81 -3.57 -6.11 3.58
CA VAL A 81 -2.55 -5.16 3.17
C VAL A 81 -1.59 -5.82 2.18
N TYR A 82 -1.42 -5.17 1.04
CA TYR A 82 -0.47 -5.49 -0.01
C TYR A 82 0.60 -4.41 -0.11
N PHE A 83 1.68 -4.70 -0.84
CA PHE A 83 2.73 -3.72 -1.12
C PHE A 83 3.23 -3.79 -2.55
N GLY A 84 3.86 -2.72 -3.00
CA GLY A 84 4.51 -2.68 -4.29
C GLY A 84 4.87 -1.26 -4.70
N TRP A 85 4.74 -1.00 -5.99
CA TRP A 85 5.07 0.29 -6.58
C TRP A 85 3.81 0.94 -7.16
N CYS A 86 3.74 2.27 -7.09
CA CYS A 86 2.75 3.05 -7.81
C CYS A 86 3.39 4.20 -8.55
N SER A 87 2.79 4.59 -9.67
CA SER A 87 3.07 5.87 -10.31
C SER A 87 1.84 6.77 -10.28
N ILE A 88 2.09 8.07 -10.14
CA ILE A 88 1.06 9.11 -10.08
C ILE A 88 1.41 10.14 -11.14
N ARG A 89 0.42 10.51 -11.96
CA ARG A 89 0.54 11.63 -12.90
C ARG A 89 -0.03 12.87 -12.24
N PHE A 90 0.85 13.71 -11.68
CA PHE A 90 0.42 14.93 -11.01
C PHE A 90 -0.05 15.99 -12.01
N PRO A 91 -1.02 16.85 -11.63
CA PRO A 91 -1.41 17.99 -12.44
C PRO A 91 -0.26 18.99 -12.55
N LEU A 92 -0.26 19.76 -13.64
CA LEU A 92 0.75 20.79 -13.88
C LEU A 92 0.79 21.79 -12.71
N GLY A 93 1.99 22.13 -12.25
CA GLY A 93 2.19 23.06 -11.12
C GLY A 93 1.96 22.43 -9.73
N HIS A 94 1.73 21.12 -9.64
CA HIS A 94 1.72 20.44 -8.35
C HIS A 94 3.14 20.38 -7.75
N PRO A 95 3.34 20.67 -6.44
CA PRO A 95 4.67 20.70 -5.82
C PRO A 95 5.46 19.38 -5.92
N ALA A 96 4.77 18.24 -6.05
CA ALA A 96 5.44 16.94 -6.25
C ALA A 96 6.14 16.81 -7.62
N LEU A 97 5.88 17.73 -8.56
CA LEU A 97 6.63 17.82 -9.82
C LEU A 97 7.99 18.49 -9.61
N ASP A 98 8.13 19.32 -8.57
CA ASP A 98 9.37 20.00 -8.21
C ASP A 98 10.29 19.03 -7.45
N PHE A 99 11.56 18.96 -7.88
CA PHE A 99 12.58 18.11 -7.27
C PHE A 99 12.86 18.47 -5.79
N PRO A 100 13.30 17.48 -5.00
CA PRO A 100 12.45 16.54 -4.30
C PRO A 100 11.70 17.19 -3.12
N SER A 101 10.41 16.87 -3.00
CA SER A 101 9.55 17.14 -1.83
C SER A 101 10.33 16.99 -0.52
N ARG A 102 10.39 18.07 0.26
CA ARG A 102 11.01 18.09 1.59
C ARG A 102 9.94 17.74 2.62
N LEU A 103 10.21 16.65 3.34
CA LEU A 103 9.46 16.08 4.47
C LEU A 103 8.16 15.33 4.09
N PRO A 104 7.95 14.13 4.66
CA PRO A 104 6.75 13.38 4.38
C PRO A 104 5.52 14.02 5.08
N SER A 105 4.46 14.34 4.34
CA SER A 105 3.10 14.49 4.87
C SER A 105 2.60 13.23 5.61
N SER A 106 3.22 12.07 5.36
CA SER A 106 3.06 10.90 6.21
C SER A 106 3.75 11.14 7.56
N ARG A 107 2.97 11.56 8.56
CA ARG A 107 3.47 11.83 9.94
C ARG A 107 3.87 10.55 10.67
N ILE A 108 3.61 9.39 10.07
CA ILE A 108 3.88 8.09 10.67
C ILE A 108 5.25 7.53 10.30
N LEU A 109 5.83 7.95 9.17
CA LEU A 109 7.17 7.54 8.79
C LEU A 109 8.18 8.28 9.66
N ALA A 110 9.23 7.59 10.09
CA ALA A 110 10.29 8.20 10.86
C ALA A 110 10.95 9.34 10.04
N PRO A 111 11.43 10.44 10.66
CA PRO A 111 12.06 11.54 9.93
C PRO A 111 13.24 11.13 9.04
N ASP A 112 13.92 10.05 9.40
CA ASP A 112 15.04 9.45 8.69
C ASP A 112 14.64 8.26 7.79
N PHE A 113 13.34 7.97 7.66
CA PHE A 113 12.84 6.94 6.76
C PHE A 113 13.27 7.25 5.32
N GLN A 114 13.98 6.30 4.72
CA GLN A 114 14.38 6.38 3.32
C GLN A 114 13.50 5.45 2.49
N PRO A 115 12.64 5.98 1.60
CA PRO A 115 11.90 5.15 0.68
C PRO A 115 12.85 4.32 -0.19
N PRO A 116 12.54 3.04 -0.43
CA PRO A 116 13.35 2.21 -1.33
C PRO A 116 13.42 2.86 -2.71
N LYS A 117 14.62 2.83 -3.31
CA LYS A 117 14.84 3.38 -4.66
C LYS A 117 14.45 2.34 -5.72
N PRO A 118 13.64 2.72 -6.71
CA PRO A 118 13.40 1.85 -7.85
C PRO A 118 14.71 1.63 -8.62
N GLY A 119 14.83 0.45 -9.21
CA GLY A 119 15.92 0.01 -10.05
C GLY A 119 15.78 0.43 -11.51
N PHE A 120 14.81 1.30 -11.81
CA PHE A 120 14.65 1.96 -13.09
C PHE A 120 14.23 3.43 -12.88
N PHE A 121 14.42 4.24 -13.92
CA PHE A 121 13.96 5.61 -13.97
C PHE A 121 12.85 5.75 -15.01
N LEU A 122 11.88 6.62 -14.72
CA LEU A 122 10.90 7.03 -15.70
C LEU A 122 11.60 7.73 -16.87
N SER A 123 11.11 7.54 -18.09
CA SER A 123 11.62 8.26 -19.25
C SER A 123 11.42 9.77 -19.09
N GLU A 124 12.23 10.58 -19.76
CA GLU A 124 12.08 12.04 -19.73
C GLU A 124 10.67 12.47 -20.16
N LEU A 125 10.14 11.83 -21.21
CA LEU A 125 8.77 12.05 -21.68
C LEU A 125 7.73 11.77 -20.59
N SER A 126 7.81 10.60 -19.92
CA SER A 126 6.90 10.27 -18.81
C SER A 126 7.00 11.29 -17.66
N GLN A 127 8.21 11.77 -17.36
CA GLN A 127 8.42 12.78 -16.31
C GLN A 127 7.85 14.15 -16.69
N GLN A 128 7.97 14.54 -17.96
CA GLN A 128 7.39 15.77 -18.54
C GLN A 128 5.86 15.71 -18.56
N GLU A 129 5.29 14.52 -18.80
CA GLU A 129 3.84 14.27 -18.66
C GLU A 129 3.34 14.28 -17.20
N GLY A 130 4.25 14.42 -16.23
CA GLY A 130 3.94 14.55 -14.81
C GLY A 130 3.98 13.25 -14.01
N TRP A 131 4.41 12.14 -14.60
CA TRP A 131 4.53 10.87 -13.89
C TRP A 131 5.68 10.90 -12.87
N ARG A 132 5.42 10.38 -11.67
CA ARG A 132 6.40 10.12 -10.61
C ARG A 132 6.14 8.74 -10.02
N LEU A 133 7.20 8.06 -9.59
CA LEU A 133 7.18 6.68 -9.11
C LEU A 133 7.49 6.62 -7.62
N TYR A 134 6.72 5.82 -6.88
CA TYR A 134 6.85 5.70 -5.43
C TYR A 134 6.61 4.25 -4.95
N PRO A 135 7.23 3.84 -3.84
CA PRO A 135 6.79 2.67 -3.10
C PRO A 135 5.46 2.96 -2.40
N MET A 136 4.66 1.92 -2.17
CA MET A 136 3.35 2.05 -1.53
C MET A 136 2.93 0.77 -0.79
N VAL A 137 2.00 0.95 0.14
CA VAL A 137 1.13 -0.11 0.65
C VAL A 137 -0.29 0.12 0.16
N MET A 138 -1.05 -0.94 0.01
CA MET A 138 -2.44 -0.89 -0.43
C MET A 138 -3.31 -1.75 0.46
N SER A 139 -4.36 -1.17 1.04
CA SER A 139 -5.43 -1.89 1.70
C SER A 139 -6.49 -2.28 0.69
N ILE A 140 -6.81 -3.57 0.62
CA ILE A 140 -7.93 -4.11 -0.16
C ILE A 140 -8.93 -4.71 0.81
N GLY A 141 -10.17 -4.26 0.71
CA GLY A 141 -11.21 -4.65 1.66
C GLY A 141 -12.60 -4.54 1.06
N TYR A 142 -13.56 -4.27 1.93
CA TYR A 142 -14.93 -3.96 1.55
C TYR A 142 -15.35 -2.63 2.15
N ASN A 143 -16.20 -1.90 1.42
CA ASN A 143 -16.72 -0.62 1.87
C ASN A 143 -17.94 -0.83 2.81
N PRO A 144 -17.85 -0.43 4.09
CA PRO A 144 -18.96 -0.60 5.04
C PRO A 144 -20.20 0.24 4.71
N PHE A 145 -20.05 1.37 4.01
CA PHE A 145 -21.19 2.22 3.61
C PHE A 145 -22.10 1.53 2.58
N TYR A 146 -21.55 0.60 1.80
CA TYR A 146 -22.30 -0.22 0.86
C TYR A 146 -22.56 -1.62 1.42
N LYS A 147 -22.77 -1.73 2.74
CA LYS A 147 -23.03 -3.00 3.43
C LYS A 147 -21.97 -4.07 3.15
N ASN A 148 -20.71 -3.66 2.95
CA ASN A 148 -19.60 -4.52 2.57
C ASN A 148 -19.81 -5.32 1.27
N GLN A 149 -20.59 -4.81 0.33
CA GLN A 149 -20.84 -5.47 -0.96
C GLN A 149 -19.89 -5.01 -2.07
N VAL A 150 -19.30 -3.82 -1.92
CA VAL A 150 -18.39 -3.21 -2.89
C VAL A 150 -16.97 -3.27 -2.35
N ARG A 151 -16.01 -3.70 -3.19
CA ARG A 151 -14.59 -3.69 -2.84
C ARG A 151 -14.09 -2.27 -2.59
N SER A 152 -13.12 -2.13 -1.70
CA SER A 152 -12.35 -0.91 -1.52
C SER A 152 -10.87 -1.17 -1.84
N ALA A 153 -10.21 -0.12 -2.32
CA ALA A 153 -8.83 -0.12 -2.77
C ALA A 153 -8.17 1.20 -2.36
N GLU A 154 -7.38 1.17 -1.29
CA GLU A 154 -6.81 2.36 -0.67
C GLU A 154 -5.28 2.29 -0.67
N VAL A 155 -4.63 3.23 -1.35
CA VAL A 155 -3.18 3.27 -1.50
C VAL A 155 -2.61 4.30 -0.54
N HIS A 156 -1.71 3.88 0.35
CA HIS A 156 -0.83 4.78 1.09
C HIS A 156 0.55 4.79 0.43
N VAL A 157 0.91 5.94 -0.13
CA VAL A 157 2.20 6.15 -0.77
C VAL A 157 3.26 6.38 0.31
N LEU A 158 4.38 5.68 0.23
CA LEU A 158 5.53 5.84 1.14
C LEU A 158 6.35 7.08 0.76
N ASN A 159 5.67 8.21 0.68
CA ASN A 159 6.19 9.53 0.42
C ASN A 159 5.24 10.56 1.06
N GLY A 160 5.62 11.83 1.05
CA GLY A 160 4.68 12.87 1.43
C GLY A 160 4.57 14.04 0.47
N PHE A 161 3.44 14.72 0.64
CA PHE A 161 2.89 15.69 -0.27
C PHE A 161 2.25 16.84 0.51
N ASP A 162 2.65 18.07 0.17
CA ASP A 162 2.07 19.29 0.76
C ASP A 162 0.68 19.61 0.22
N LYS A 163 0.30 18.98 -0.90
CA LYS A 163 -1.00 19.14 -1.54
C LYS A 163 -1.60 17.79 -1.91
N ASP A 164 -2.92 17.74 -1.91
CA ASP A 164 -3.66 16.57 -2.39
C ASP A 164 -3.52 16.45 -3.90
N PHE A 165 -3.69 15.22 -4.39
CA PHE A 165 -3.59 14.86 -5.80
C PHE A 165 -4.85 14.11 -6.27
N TYR A 166 -6.03 14.53 -5.79
CA TYR A 166 -7.30 14.07 -6.36
C TYR A 166 -7.35 14.32 -7.87
N ASP A 167 -8.13 13.51 -8.57
CA ASP A 167 -8.27 13.51 -10.03
C ASP A 167 -6.98 13.15 -10.79
N SER A 168 -5.89 12.85 -10.08
CA SER A 168 -4.65 12.39 -10.70
C SER A 168 -4.77 10.92 -11.13
N PRO A 169 -4.38 10.57 -12.37
CA PRO A 169 -4.21 9.18 -12.74
C PRO A 169 -3.14 8.50 -11.89
N MET A 170 -3.45 7.32 -11.38
CA MET A 170 -2.53 6.48 -10.63
C MET A 170 -2.52 5.08 -11.24
N ARG A 171 -1.33 4.48 -11.33
CA ARG A 171 -1.13 3.08 -11.70
C ARG A 171 -0.41 2.37 -10.57
N VAL A 172 -0.82 1.16 -10.25
CA VAL A 172 -0.21 0.33 -9.20
C VAL A 172 0.27 -1.00 -9.76
N SER A 173 1.29 -1.55 -9.11
CA SER A 173 1.83 -2.89 -9.31
C SER A 173 2.09 -3.51 -7.94
N LEU A 174 1.20 -4.41 -7.51
CA LEU A 174 1.32 -5.15 -6.25
C LEU A 174 2.29 -6.32 -6.45
N LEU A 175 3.26 -6.42 -5.57
CA LEU A 175 4.31 -7.45 -5.61
C LEU A 175 4.14 -8.50 -4.50
N GLY A 176 3.30 -8.25 -3.51
CA GLY A 176 3.07 -9.23 -2.45
C GLY A 176 2.00 -8.81 -1.45
N PHE A 177 1.65 -9.76 -0.58
CA PHE A 177 0.70 -9.61 0.52
C PHE A 177 1.44 -9.58 1.85
N ILE A 178 1.17 -8.58 2.69
CA ILE A 178 1.78 -8.41 4.01
C ILE A 178 0.99 -9.14 5.08
N ARG A 179 -0.32 -8.87 5.18
CA ARG A 179 -1.17 -9.36 6.27
C ARG A 179 -2.66 -9.24 5.95
N GLU A 180 -3.46 -9.99 6.69
CA GLU A 180 -4.93 -9.86 6.70
C GLU A 180 -5.39 -8.51 7.29
N GLU A 181 -6.64 -8.15 7.00
CA GLU A 181 -7.32 -7.09 7.73
C GLU A 181 -7.36 -7.41 9.22
N ARG A 182 -7.30 -6.37 10.04
CA ARG A 182 -7.31 -6.48 11.49
C ARG A 182 -8.30 -5.48 12.03
N ASP A 183 -9.04 -5.90 13.04
CA ASP A 183 -9.82 -4.98 13.87
C ASP A 183 -8.90 -4.36 14.91
N TYR A 184 -9.10 -3.06 15.16
CA TYR A 184 -8.31 -2.31 16.11
C TYR A 184 -9.21 -1.76 17.21
N SER A 185 -8.79 -1.94 18.46
CA SER A 185 -9.52 -1.45 19.63
C SER A 185 -9.30 0.05 19.86
N ASN A 186 -8.16 0.56 19.39
CA ASN A 186 -7.75 1.95 19.49
C ASN A 186 -6.92 2.39 18.28
N LEU A 187 -6.77 3.71 18.16
CA LEU A 187 -6.09 4.33 17.04
C LEU A 187 -4.56 4.08 17.06
N GLU A 188 -3.95 4.04 18.24
CA GLU A 188 -2.51 3.83 18.37
C GLU A 188 -2.07 2.48 17.80
N GLU A 189 -2.86 1.42 18.02
CA GLU A 189 -2.62 0.09 17.46
C GLU A 189 -2.69 0.07 15.92
N LEU A 190 -3.68 0.74 15.35
CA LEU A 190 -3.81 0.90 13.89
C LEU A 190 -2.58 1.59 13.32
N VAL A 191 -2.21 2.74 13.89
CA VAL A 191 -1.04 3.52 13.46
C VAL A 191 0.24 2.69 13.56
N LYS A 192 0.42 1.96 14.67
CA LYS A 192 1.57 1.08 14.89
C LYS A 192 1.67 0.01 13.80
N ASP A 193 0.56 -0.64 13.46
CA ASP A 193 0.57 -1.68 12.44
C ASP A 193 0.85 -1.14 11.04
N ILE A 194 0.35 0.05 10.70
CA ILE A 194 0.64 0.70 9.41
C ILE A 194 2.12 1.10 9.31
N LYS A 195 2.74 1.57 10.41
CA LYS A 195 4.18 1.83 10.43
C LYS A 195 4.98 0.56 10.11
N ILE A 196 4.60 -0.56 10.74
CA ILE A 196 5.22 -1.86 10.46
C ILE A 196 4.99 -2.26 9.00
N ASP A 197 3.79 -2.05 8.43
CA ASP A 197 3.52 -2.31 7.01
C ASP A 197 4.47 -1.52 6.08
N CYS A 198 4.72 -0.25 6.40
CA CYS A 198 5.62 0.61 5.64
C CYS A 198 7.08 0.16 5.76
N GLU A 199 7.55 -0.20 6.96
CA GLU A 199 8.90 -0.71 7.18
C GLU A 199 9.14 -2.03 6.45
N VAL A 200 8.19 -2.96 6.56
CA VAL A 200 8.24 -4.25 5.87
C VAL A 200 8.30 -4.06 4.36
N THR A 201 7.50 -3.12 3.84
CA THR A 201 7.53 -2.73 2.42
C THR A 201 8.90 -2.20 2.02
N ALA A 202 9.46 -1.25 2.79
CA ALA A 202 10.76 -0.67 2.51
C ALA A 202 11.88 -1.73 2.47
N ARG A 203 11.92 -2.63 3.47
CA ARG A 203 12.89 -3.73 3.52
C ARG A 203 12.70 -4.70 2.35
N SER A 204 11.46 -5.07 2.06
CA SER A 204 11.14 -6.04 0.99
C SER A 204 11.52 -5.51 -0.40
N LEU A 205 11.16 -4.26 -0.71
CA LEU A 205 11.41 -3.62 -2.01
C LEU A 205 12.87 -3.19 -2.22
N SER A 206 13.66 -3.05 -1.15
CA SER A 206 15.09 -2.73 -1.26
C SER A 206 15.92 -3.87 -1.84
N ARG A 207 15.37 -5.08 -1.89
CA ARG A 207 16.06 -6.27 -2.41
C ARG A 207 16.17 -6.25 -3.93
N ARG A 208 17.24 -6.88 -4.44
CA ARG A 208 17.63 -6.84 -5.86
C ARG A 208 16.50 -7.24 -6.81
N GLU A 209 15.80 -8.32 -6.52
CA GLU A 209 14.78 -8.87 -7.42
C GLU A 209 13.41 -8.20 -7.26
N TRP A 210 13.26 -7.24 -6.32
CA TRP A 210 12.00 -6.58 -5.95
C TRP A 210 11.95 -5.10 -6.37
N LYS A 211 13.09 -4.52 -6.72
CA LYS A 211 13.23 -3.10 -7.08
C LYS A 211 12.98 -2.80 -8.56
N LEU A 212 12.32 -3.66 -9.34
CA LEU A 212 12.03 -3.39 -10.77
C LEU A 212 13.29 -3.18 -11.64
N ALA A 213 14.39 -3.89 -11.37
CA ALA A 213 15.65 -3.76 -12.12
C ALA A 213 15.82 -4.85 -13.19
N GLY A 214 16.21 -4.46 -14.40
CA GLY A 214 16.56 -5.38 -15.49
C GLY A 214 15.37 -5.81 -16.37
N ASP A 215 15.67 -6.52 -17.46
CA ASP A 215 14.73 -6.75 -18.57
C ASP A 215 13.48 -7.53 -18.19
N LYS A 216 13.56 -8.39 -17.17
CA LYS A 216 12.39 -9.14 -16.67
C LYS A 216 11.25 -8.22 -16.22
N TRP A 217 11.57 -6.99 -15.81
CA TRP A 217 10.63 -5.99 -15.34
C TRP A 217 10.16 -5.02 -16.43
N LYS A 218 10.61 -5.16 -17.68
CA LYS A 218 10.34 -4.19 -18.75
C LYS A 218 8.85 -3.86 -18.89
N LYS A 219 7.99 -4.89 -18.89
CA LYS A 219 6.52 -4.71 -19.03
C LYS A 219 5.91 -3.93 -17.88
N GLU A 220 6.48 -4.04 -16.68
CA GLU A 220 5.99 -3.43 -15.44
C GLU A 220 6.51 -2.00 -15.35
N CYS A 221 7.76 -1.78 -15.76
CA CYS A 221 8.35 -0.46 -15.90
C CYS A 221 7.59 0.37 -16.96
N ASP A 222 7.28 -0.21 -18.13
CA ASP A 222 6.48 0.49 -19.16
C ASP A 222 5.07 0.82 -18.66
N TRP A 223 4.42 -0.12 -17.96
CA TRP A 223 3.13 0.11 -17.30
C TRP A 223 3.19 1.26 -16.30
N LEU A 224 4.16 1.24 -15.37
CA LEU A 224 4.31 2.31 -14.38
C LEU A 224 4.75 3.65 -15.02
N ALA A 225 5.34 3.61 -16.21
CA ALA A 225 5.74 4.81 -16.95
C ALA A 225 4.62 5.49 -17.76
N GLY A 226 3.37 5.03 -17.63
CA GLY A 226 2.25 5.65 -18.33
C GLY A 226 2.06 5.15 -19.77
N LYS A 227 2.87 4.17 -20.21
CA LYS A 227 2.80 3.61 -21.58
C LYS A 227 1.75 2.51 -21.72
#